data_AF-A0A819MCI4-F1
#
_entry.id   AF-A0A819MCI4-F1
#
_cell.length_a   1.000
_cell.length_b   1.000
_cell.length_c   1.000
_cell.angle_alpha   90.00
_cell.angle_beta   90.00
_cell.angle_gamma   90.00
#
_symmetry.space_group_name_H-M   'P 1'
#
loop_
_entity.id
_entity.type
_entity.pdbx_description
1 polymer ?
#
loop_
_entity_poly.entity_id
_entity_poly.type
_entity_poly.pdbx_seq_one_letter_code
_entity_poly.pdbx_strand_id
1 'polypeptide(L)'
;MSSSSSTVQVIVSISQYIMIYLGFSVLLMGTIGNIINIIVLHKLRLFRRNPSVFYFTVESIGNLAQLLINYPTRIMMDGYTINYTN
;
A
#
# COMPACT_ATOMS: atom_id res chain seq x y z
N MET A 1 -17.93 32.54 9.51
CA MET A 1 -17.68 31.18 10.04
C MET A 1 -18.22 30.06 9.13
N SER A 2 -19.15 30.31 8.20
CA SER A 2 -19.64 29.30 7.24
C SER A 2 -18.69 28.98 6.07
N SER A 3 -17.87 29.94 5.64
CA SER A 3 -16.92 29.77 4.53
C SER A 3 -15.68 28.94 4.89
N SER A 4 -15.23 28.95 6.15
CA SER A 4 -14.12 28.11 6.60
C SER A 4 -14.53 26.63 6.69
N SER A 5 -15.77 26.34 7.11
CA SER A 5 -16.29 24.98 7.19
C SER A 5 -16.46 24.32 5.81
N SER A 6 -16.84 25.08 4.78
CA SER A 6 -16.95 24.54 3.42
C SER A 6 -15.57 24.25 2.81
N THR A 7 -14.56 25.08 3.05
CA THR A 7 -13.18 24.79 2.61
C THR A 7 -12.64 23.50 3.23
N VAL A 8 -12.88 23.28 4.52
CA VAL A 8 -12.46 22.04 5.21
C VAL A 8 -13.14 20.81 4.60
N GLN A 9 -14.43 20.88 4.30
CA GLN A 9 -15.17 19.77 3.68
C GLN A 9 -14.60 19.41 2.30
N VAL A 10 -14.27 20.40 1.46
CA VAL A 10 -13.68 20.16 0.15
C VAL A 10 -12.32 19.45 0.26
N ILE A 11 -11.47 19.88 1.20
CA ILE A 11 -10.16 19.25 1.43
C ILE A 11 -10.32 17.80 1.88
N VAL A 12 -11.26 17.53 2.78
CA VAL A 12 -11.56 16.16 3.24
C VAL A 12 -12.02 15.27 2.09
N SER A 13 -12.93 15.74 1.25
CA SER A 13 -13.40 14.97 0.08
C SER A 13 -12.26 14.69 -0.91
N ILE A 14 -11.42 15.68 -1.21
CA ILE A 14 -10.26 15.48 -2.09
C ILE A 14 -9.30 14.45 -1.47
N SER A 15 -9.04 14.54 -0.17
CA SER A 15 -8.20 13.58 0.55
C SER A 15 -8.75 12.16 0.45
N GLN A 16 -10.06 11.97 0.58
CA GLN A 16 -10.72 10.67 0.43
C GLN A 16 -10.53 10.10 -0.98
N TYR A 17 -10.75 10.91 -2.02
CA TYR A 17 -10.53 10.47 -3.40
C TYR A 17 -9.07 10.09 -3.64
N ILE A 18 -8.11 10.89 -3.17
CA ILE A 18 -6.68 10.58 -3.27
C ILE A 18 -6.38 9.25 -2.56
N MET A 19 -6.89 9.06 -1.34
CA MET A 19 -6.69 7.85 -0.56
C MET A 19 -7.20 6.59 -1.28
N ILE A 20 -8.36 6.66 -1.92
CA ILE A 20 -8.94 5.54 -2.66
C ILE A 20 -8.14 5.28 -3.94
N TYR A 21 -7.95 6.29 -4.80
CA TYR A 21 -7.32 6.09 -6.11
C TYR A 21 -5.82 5.80 -6.02
N LEU A 22 -5.07 6.56 -5.21
CA LEU A 22 -3.65 6.27 -5.00
C LEU A 22 -3.47 5.01 -4.16
N GLY A 23 -4.28 4.81 -3.13
CA GLY A 23 -4.19 3.60 -2.30
C GLY A 23 -4.38 2.34 -3.11
N PHE A 24 -5.40 2.30 -3.98
CA PHE A 24 -5.64 1.18 -4.88
C PHE A 24 -4.51 0.99 -5.91
N SER A 25 -4.01 2.10 -6.49
CA SER A 25 -2.89 2.05 -7.43
C SER A 25 -1.61 1.50 -6.79
N VAL A 26 -1.30 1.95 -5.56
CA VAL A 26 -0.16 1.45 -4.78
C VAL A 26 -0.35 -0.02 -4.41
N LEU A 27 -1.58 -0.45 -4.10
CA LEU A 27 -1.86 -1.85 -3.82
C LEU A 27 -1.59 -2.73 -5.06
N LEU A 28 -2.08 -2.34 -6.23
CA LEU A 28 -1.84 -3.10 -7.47
C LEU A 28 -0.36 -3.08 -7.89
N MET A 29 0.25 -1.90 -7.99
CA MET A 29 1.65 -1.79 -8.42
C MET A 29 2.60 -2.41 -7.39
N GLY A 30 2.35 -2.21 -6.10
CA GLY A 30 3.15 -2.74 -5.01
C GLY A 30 3.09 -4.26 -4.94
N THR A 31 1.91 -4.87 -5.14
CA THR A 31 1.81 -6.34 -5.18
C THR A 31 2.54 -6.91 -6.39
N ILE A 32 2.32 -6.36 -7.59
CA ILE A 32 3.00 -6.80 -8.81
C ILE A 32 4.52 -6.67 -8.69
N GLY A 33 5.02 -5.53 -8.20
CA GLY A 33 6.45 -5.27 -8.03
C GLY A 33 7.11 -6.25 -7.07
N ASN A 34 6.50 -6.49 -5.91
CA ASN A 34 7.03 -7.44 -4.93
C ASN A 34 6.97 -8.89 -5.44
N ILE A 35 5.92 -9.29 -6.17
CA ILE A 35 5.84 -10.62 -6.81
C ILE A 35 6.96 -10.80 -7.84
N ILE A 36 7.19 -9.79 -8.70
CA ILE A 36 8.26 -9.83 -9.69
C ILE A 36 9.63 -9.93 -8.99
N ASN A 37 9.87 -9.16 -7.93
CA ASN A 37 11.11 -9.24 -7.14
C ASN A 37 11.33 -10.65 -6.60
N ILE A 38 10.32 -11.26 -5.98
CA ILE A 38 10.42 -12.63 -5.45
C ILE A 38 10.73 -13.63 -6.58
N ILE A 39 10.04 -13.53 -7.73
CA ILE A 39 10.27 -14.43 -8.87
C ILE A 39 11.70 -14.28 -9.42
N VAL A 40 12.16 -13.05 -9.62
CA VAL A 40 13.50 -12.75 -10.17
C VAL A 40 14.59 -13.26 -9.23
N LEU A 41 14.48 -12.96 -7.93
CA LEU A 41 15.45 -13.39 -6.92
C LEU A 41 15.46 -14.91 -6.74
N HIS A 42 14.33 -15.59 -6.94
CA HIS A 42 14.25 -17.05 -6.85
C HIS A 42 14.78 -17.76 -8.12
N LYS A 43 14.59 -17.19 -9.31
CA LYS A 43 14.98 -17.80 -10.59
C LYS A 43 16.48 -17.64 -10.89
N LEU A 44 17.11 -16.54 -10.48
CA LEU A 44 18.53 -16.33 -10.78
C LEU A 44 19.42 -17.18 -9.86
N ARG A 45 20.00 -18.26 -10.42
CA ARG A 45 21.01 -19.10 -9.76
C ARG A 45 22.23 -18.31 -9.24
N LEU A 46 22.54 -17.18 -9.86
CA LEU A 46 23.62 -16.24 -9.49
C LEU A 46 23.45 -15.67 -8.07
N PHE A 47 22.21 -15.59 -7.58
CA PHE A 47 21.90 -14.94 -6.31
C PHE A 47 21.86 -15.87 -5.10
N ARG A 48 21.86 -17.20 -5.30
CA ARG A 48 21.76 -18.18 -4.20
C ARG A 48 22.97 -18.18 -3.26
N ARG A 49 24.09 -17.58 -3.67
CA ARG A 49 25.33 -17.52 -2.90
C ARG A 49 25.54 -16.18 -2.21
N ASN A 50 24.63 -15.20 -2.42
CA ASN A 50 24.73 -13.88 -1.82
C ASN A 50 23.72 -13.74 -0.67
N PRO A 51 24.17 -13.57 0.58
CA PRO A 51 23.27 -13.41 1.72
C PRO A 51 22.34 -12.19 1.59
N SER A 52 22.74 -11.13 0.88
CA SER A 52 21.91 -9.94 0.66
C SER A 52 20.61 -10.25 -0.08
N VAL A 53 20.61 -11.26 -0.95
CA VAL A 53 19.41 -11.63 -1.72
C VAL A 53 18.38 -12.32 -0.83
N PHE A 54 18.83 -13.07 0.18
CA PHE A 54 17.94 -13.63 1.18
C PHE A 54 17.23 -12.52 1.95
N TYR A 55 17.96 -11.51 2.43
CA TYR A 55 17.36 -10.35 3.10
C TYR A 55 16.38 -9.60 2.20
N PHE A 56 16.72 -9.36 0.93
CA PHE A 56 15.84 -8.68 -0.01
C PHE A 56 14.56 -9.48 -0.32
N THR A 57 14.66 -10.82 -0.31
CA THR A 57 13.51 -11.71 -0.48
C THR A 57 12.59 -11.64 0.74
N VAL A 58 13.14 -11.70 1.95
CA VAL A 58 12.39 -11.56 3.20
C VAL A 58 11.73 -10.19 3.28
N GLU A 59 12.43 -9.13 2.89
CA GLU A 59 11.90 -7.77 2.82
C GLU A 59 10.74 -7.68 1.81
N SER A 60 10.90 -8.27 0.61
CA SER A 60 9.84 -8.28 -0.40
C SER A 60 8.59 -9.03 0.07
N ILE A 61 8.76 -10.12 0.84
CA ILE A 61 7.65 -10.85 1.47
C ILE A 61 6.99 -10.01 2.57
N GLY A 62 7.78 -9.36 3.43
CA GLY A 62 7.28 -8.47 4.47
C GLY A 62 6.50 -7.28 3.91
N ASN A 63 7.06 -6.63 2.88
CA ASN A 63 6.40 -5.55 2.16
C ASN A 63 5.08 -6.02 1.54
N LEU A 64 5.05 -7.21 0.92
CA LEU A 64 3.84 -7.76 0.34
C LEU A 64 2.77 -8.08 1.41
N ALA A 65 3.17 -8.64 2.55
CA ALA A 65 2.25 -8.87 3.68
C ALA A 65 1.69 -7.56 4.24
N GLN A 66 2.55 -6.55 4.43
CA GLN A 66 2.12 -5.23 4.90
C GLN A 66 1.19 -4.55 3.89
N LEU A 67 1.46 -4.68 2.60
CA LEU A 67 0.62 -4.12 1.54
C LEU A 67 -0.75 -4.81 1.49
N LEU A 68 -0.81 -6.12 1.75
CA LEU A 68 -2.07 -6.87 1.76
C LEU A 68 -2.92 -6.66 3.02
N ILE A 69 -2.30 -6.33 4.15
CA ILE A 69 -3.01 -6.16 5.43
C ILE A 69 -3.32 -4.68 5.67
N ASN A 70 -2.31 -3.81 5.66
CA ASN A 70 -2.46 -2.43 6.14
C ASN A 70 -3.14 -1.52 5.12
N TYR A 71 -2.83 -1.67 3.83
CA TYR A 71 -3.38 -0.76 2.80
C TYR A 71 -4.89 -0.94 2.61
N PRO A 72 -5.46 -2.16 2.53
CA PRO A 72 -6.91 -2.33 2.48
C PRO A 72 -7.63 -1.73 3.68
N THR A 73 -7.11 -1.96 4.90
CA THR A 73 -7.69 -1.39 6.13
C THR A 73 -7.67 0.13 6.09
N ARG A 74 -6.56 0.74 5.66
CA ARG A 74 -6.45 2.20 5.50
C ARG A 74 -7.43 2.74 4.46
N ILE A 75 -7.53 2.10 3.29
CA ILE A 75 -8.46 2.53 2.22
C ILE A 75 -9.92 2.47 2.72
N MET A 76 -10.28 1.43 3.47
CA MET A 76 -11.63 1.31 4.07
C MET A 76 -11.91 2.37 5.13
N MET A 77 -10.97 2.61 6.05
CA MET A 77 -11.17 3.56 7.15
C MET A 77 -11.15 5.02 6.67
N ASP A 78 -10.09 5.41 5.97
CA ASP A 78 -9.85 6.82 5.62
C ASP A 78 -10.50 7.20 4.28
N GLY A 79 -10.64 6.25 3.35
CA GLY A 79 -11.24 6.48 2.04
C GLY A 79 -12.77 6.47 2.08
N TYR A 80 -13.36 5.52 2.81
CA TYR A 80 -14.82 5.36 2.89
C TYR A 80 -15.43 5.91 4.19
N THR A 81 -14.63 6.47 5.09
CA THR A 81 -15.09 6.95 6.41
C THR A 81 -15.84 5.87 7.20
N ILE A 82 -15.46 4.60 7.01
CA ILE A 82 -16.02 3.49 7.77
C ILE A 82 -15.33 3.49 9.14
N ASN A 83 -15.97 4.15 10.11
CA ASN A 83 -15.59 4.02 11.51
C ASN A 83 -16.03 2.64 12.01
N TYR A 84 -15.07 1.73 12.22
CA TYR A 84 -15.29 0.51 13.03
C TYR A 84 -15.31 0.83 14.54
N THR A 85 -15.89 1.97 14.90
CA THR A 85 -16.10 2.37 16.28
C THR A 85 -17.59 2.58 16.44
N ASN A 86 -18.19 1.66 17.20
CA ASN A 86 -19.58 1.61 17.66
C ASN A 86 -20.18 3.00 17.90
#